data_AF-A0A255I1M6-F1
#
_entry.id   AF-A0A255I1M6-F1
#
_cell.length_a   1.000
_cell.length_b   1.000
_cell.length_c   1.000
_cell.angle_alpha   90.00
_cell.angle_beta   90.00
_cell.angle_gamma   90.00
#
_symmetry.space_group_name_H-M   'P 1'
#
loop_
_entity.id
_entity.type
_entity.pdbx_description
1 polymer ?
#
loop_
_entity_poly.entity_id
_entity_poly.type
_entity_poly.pdbx_seq_one_letter_code
_entity_poly.pdbx_strand_id
1 'polypeptide(L)'
;MFPHDPDHLLAAVTHAAPDAYYRRLADGPPLRFDAALDCWLATGSGVRAVLEHANLRVRPVALPVPLHLTGTACGAIFAELARMTDGARHAAARQALMRELAQVDMAALYVDTVCLAGDHLPLSAGQLNTLIFEVPLLAVAQLLGFVPADGPQIAGWTQDVVAALPVTADSATMARAELAATNLLAAFSILRPDADANQRANLIGLLMQTCEATAALLGNSVLALRASRAPVLAIHNTRRFAACDVALEGVTIREGQMVLVLLAGEAMGFGHGVHRCPGQAVAQTIVAAILSAWSGALARLTLHWHYRASPNARIPVFGDAGAA
;
A
#
# COMPACT_ATOMS: atom_id res chain seq x y z
N MET A 1 5.73 3.52 -29.74
CA MET A 1 4.83 2.82 -28.79
C MET A 1 4.58 1.44 -29.37
N PHE A 2 4.80 0.36 -28.62
CA PHE A 2 4.53 -0.99 -29.12
C PHE A 2 3.02 -1.28 -29.06
N PRO A 3 2.46 -2.15 -29.92
CA PRO A 3 1.01 -2.32 -30.11
C PRO A 3 0.21 -2.80 -28.88
N HIS A 4 0.88 -3.12 -27.78
CA HIS A 4 0.28 -3.62 -26.53
C HIS A 4 0.91 -2.97 -25.29
N ASP A 5 1.50 -1.79 -25.46
CA ASP A 5 2.03 -1.06 -24.32
C ASP A 5 0.90 -0.36 -23.56
N PRO A 6 1.04 -0.23 -22.23
CA PRO A 6 0.23 0.71 -21.48
C PRO A 6 0.40 2.13 -22.03
N ASP A 7 -0.68 2.91 -22.04
CA ASP A 7 -0.67 4.31 -22.52
C ASP A 7 0.38 5.15 -21.80
N HIS A 8 0.52 4.95 -20.49
CA HIS A 8 1.49 5.61 -19.63
C HIS A 8 1.77 4.78 -18.36
N LEU A 9 2.74 5.22 -17.55
CA LEU A 9 3.23 4.47 -16.38
C LEU A 9 2.12 4.17 -15.35
N LEU A 10 1.21 5.12 -15.08
CA LEU A 10 0.08 4.88 -14.17
C LEU A 10 -0.92 3.83 -14.70
N ALA A 11 -1.12 3.72 -16.02
CA ALA A 11 -2.01 2.72 -16.62
C ALA A 11 -1.37 1.31 -16.59
N ALA A 12 -0.04 1.24 -16.54
CA ALA A 12 0.69 -0.02 -16.48
C ALA A 12 0.38 -0.86 -15.24
N VAL A 13 -0.09 -0.23 -14.15
CA VAL A 13 -0.45 -0.90 -12.89
C VAL A 13 -1.59 -1.91 -13.08
N THR A 14 -2.52 -1.65 -13.99
CA THR A 14 -3.66 -2.53 -14.29
C THR A 14 -3.53 -3.28 -15.60
N HIS A 15 -2.54 -2.94 -16.43
CA HIS A 15 -2.26 -3.61 -17.70
C HIS A 15 -2.01 -5.12 -17.49
N ALA A 16 -2.42 -5.96 -18.45
CA ALA A 16 -2.32 -7.41 -18.32
C ALA A 16 -0.87 -7.91 -18.22
N ALA A 17 0.04 -7.33 -19.01
CA ALA A 17 1.45 -7.72 -19.08
C ALA A 17 2.39 -6.50 -19.18
N PRO A 18 2.66 -5.79 -18.06
CA PRO A 18 3.46 -4.56 -18.09
C PRO A 18 4.99 -4.79 -18.11
N ASP A 19 5.46 -6.01 -17.92
CA ASP A 19 6.89 -6.29 -17.66
C ASP A 19 7.83 -5.89 -18.81
N ALA A 20 7.40 -6.06 -20.06
CA ALA A 20 8.19 -5.64 -21.22
C ALA A 20 8.28 -4.11 -21.31
N TYR A 21 7.21 -3.41 -20.95
CA TYR A 21 7.17 -1.95 -20.87
C TYR A 21 8.09 -1.45 -19.74
N TYR A 22 8.05 -2.06 -18.56
CA TYR A 22 8.95 -1.72 -17.46
C TYR A 22 10.43 -1.94 -17.77
N ARG A 23 10.78 -3.05 -18.42
CA ARG A 23 12.18 -3.29 -18.83
C ARG A 23 12.70 -2.21 -19.77
N ARG A 24 11.93 -1.84 -20.80
CA ARG A 24 12.34 -0.76 -21.71
C ARG A 24 12.46 0.60 -21.02
N LEU A 25 11.63 0.87 -20.02
CA LEU A 25 11.77 2.07 -19.21
C LEU A 25 13.04 2.03 -18.34
N ALA A 26 13.39 0.88 -17.79
CA ALA A 26 14.60 0.69 -17.00
C ALA A 26 15.88 0.78 -17.85
N ASP A 27 15.84 0.30 -19.10
CA ASP A 27 16.94 0.40 -20.08
C ASP A 27 17.12 1.83 -20.64
N GLY A 28 16.16 2.72 -20.38
CA GLY A 28 16.17 4.11 -20.84
C GLY A 28 16.93 5.07 -19.91
N PRO A 29 16.78 6.39 -20.13
CA PRO A 29 17.34 7.40 -19.23
C PRO A 29 16.80 7.24 -17.79
N PRO A 30 17.64 7.43 -16.76
CA PRO A 30 17.22 7.25 -15.36
C PRO A 30 16.14 8.24 -14.92
N LEU A 31 16.12 9.43 -15.54
CA LEU A 31 15.10 10.45 -15.36
C LEU A 31 14.60 10.92 -16.73
N ARG A 32 13.29 10.94 -16.92
CA ARG A 32 12.64 11.45 -18.14
C ARG A 32 11.38 12.22 -17.82
N PHE A 33 11.21 13.41 -18.38
CA PHE A 33 9.94 14.13 -18.26
C PHE A 33 8.87 13.50 -19.16
N ASP A 34 7.70 13.24 -18.58
CA ASP A 34 6.52 12.75 -19.28
C ASP A 34 5.49 13.87 -19.37
N ALA A 35 5.32 14.43 -20.57
CA ALA A 35 4.45 15.58 -20.80
C ALA A 35 2.96 15.25 -20.66
N ALA A 36 2.56 13.98 -20.86
CA ALA A 36 1.16 13.58 -20.73
C ALA A 36 0.75 13.48 -19.26
N LEU A 37 1.67 13.04 -18.40
CA LEU A 37 1.47 12.99 -16.95
C LEU A 37 1.94 14.25 -16.21
N ASP A 38 2.54 15.21 -16.91
CA ASP A 38 3.15 16.43 -16.37
C ASP A 38 4.08 16.16 -15.17
N CYS A 39 4.96 15.17 -15.31
CA CYS A 39 5.86 14.78 -14.23
C CYS A 39 7.15 14.14 -14.72
N TRP A 40 8.14 14.07 -13.84
CA TRP A 40 9.35 13.28 -14.08
C TRP A 40 9.08 11.81 -13.79
N LEU A 41 9.61 10.92 -14.62
CA LEU A 41 9.64 9.48 -14.37
C LEU A 41 11.05 9.12 -13.87
N ALA A 42 11.11 8.36 -12.78
CA ALA A 42 12.34 7.73 -12.30
C ALA A 42 12.28 6.22 -12.53
N THR A 43 13.23 5.71 -13.33
CA THR A 43 13.28 4.33 -13.81
C THR A 43 14.72 3.82 -13.78
N GLY A 44 14.92 2.51 -13.81
CA GLY A 44 16.27 1.94 -13.82
C GLY A 44 17.13 2.43 -12.66
N SER A 45 18.35 2.87 -12.97
CA SER A 45 19.29 3.43 -12.00
C SER A 45 18.79 4.70 -11.29
N GLY A 46 17.84 5.45 -11.87
CA GLY A 46 17.30 6.68 -11.28
C GLY A 46 16.36 6.44 -10.09
N VAL A 47 15.79 5.23 -9.97
CA VAL A 47 14.84 4.89 -8.90
C VAL A 47 15.47 5.09 -7.52
N ARG A 48 16.65 4.51 -7.31
CA ARG A 48 17.35 4.59 -6.02
C ARG A 48 17.78 6.01 -5.70
N ALA A 49 18.35 6.71 -6.68
CA ALA A 49 18.79 8.10 -6.54
C ALA A 49 17.66 9.01 -6.07
N VAL A 50 16.46 8.85 -6.64
CA VAL A 50 15.27 9.62 -6.23
C VAL A 50 14.79 9.25 -4.83
N LEU A 51 14.73 7.96 -4.50
CA LEU A 51 14.24 7.50 -3.20
C LEU A 51 15.16 7.87 -2.02
N GLU A 52 16.45 8.08 -2.28
CA GLU A 52 17.45 8.49 -1.27
C GLU A 52 17.61 10.02 -1.15
N HIS A 53 17.07 10.80 -2.09
CA HIS A 53 17.30 12.26 -2.12
C HIS A 53 16.44 13.01 -1.09
N ALA A 54 17.07 13.71 -0.14
CA ALA A 54 16.39 14.36 0.98
C ALA A 54 15.39 15.48 0.59
N ASN A 55 15.60 16.14 -0.55
CA ASN A 55 14.68 17.18 -1.05
C ASN A 55 13.60 16.64 -1.99
N LEU A 56 13.59 15.34 -2.28
CA LEU A 56 12.49 14.68 -2.99
C LEU A 56 11.58 14.04 -1.94
N ARG A 57 10.59 14.81 -1.49
CA ARG A 57 9.72 14.54 -0.34
C ARG A 57 8.53 13.68 -0.70
N VAL A 58 7.87 13.07 0.27
CA VAL A 58 6.68 12.20 0.03
C VAL A 58 5.40 12.99 -0.21
N ARG A 59 5.40 14.30 0.09
CA ARG A 59 4.29 15.24 -0.14
C ARG A 59 4.80 16.56 -0.72
N PRO A 60 3.99 17.28 -1.52
CA PRO A 60 4.30 18.65 -1.91
C PRO A 60 4.43 19.55 -0.67
N VAL A 61 5.42 20.46 -0.66
CA VAL A 61 5.66 21.37 0.49
C VAL A 61 4.44 22.24 0.77
N ALA A 62 3.80 22.76 -0.27
CA ALA A 62 2.59 23.58 -0.15
C ALA A 62 1.32 22.78 0.20
N LEU A 63 1.36 21.45 0.09
CA LEU A 63 0.20 20.59 0.30
C LEU A 63 0.54 19.32 1.11
N PRO A 64 0.96 19.47 2.39
CA PRO A 64 1.34 18.35 3.24
C PRO A 64 0.16 17.38 3.45
N VAL A 65 -1.06 17.91 3.63
CA VAL A 65 -2.32 17.15 3.69
C VAL A 65 -3.14 17.48 2.43
N PRO A 66 -3.80 16.50 1.76
CA PRO A 66 -4.72 16.78 0.65
C PRO A 66 -5.82 17.78 1.05
N LEU A 67 -6.16 18.72 0.16
CA LEU A 67 -7.11 19.80 0.46
C LEU A 67 -8.46 19.29 0.95
N HIS A 68 -8.97 18.19 0.38
CA HIS A 68 -10.27 17.62 0.74
C HIS A 68 -10.28 16.92 2.11
N LEU A 69 -9.11 16.67 2.70
CA LEU A 69 -8.95 16.15 4.05
C LEU A 69 -8.62 17.24 5.08
N THR A 70 -8.37 18.48 4.65
CA THR A 70 -8.00 19.55 5.57
C THR A 70 -9.15 19.88 6.52
N GLY A 71 -8.87 19.89 7.82
CA GLY A 71 -9.87 20.16 8.86
C GLY A 71 -10.73 18.95 9.24
N THR A 72 -10.43 17.76 8.68
CA THR A 72 -11.14 16.52 8.96
C THR A 72 -10.35 15.60 9.90
N ALA A 73 -11.01 14.66 10.57
CA ALA A 73 -10.40 13.62 11.38
C ALA A 73 -9.48 12.71 10.54
N CYS A 74 -9.89 12.39 9.29
CA CYS A 74 -9.00 11.73 8.34
C CYS A 74 -7.73 12.54 8.07
N GLY A 75 -7.86 13.86 7.89
CA GLY A 75 -6.72 14.76 7.69
C GLY A 75 -5.79 14.82 8.88
N ALA A 76 -6.33 14.81 10.10
CA ALA A 76 -5.56 14.77 11.34
C ALA A 76 -4.72 13.48 11.44
N ILE A 77 -5.30 12.31 11.13
CA ILE A 77 -4.55 11.06 11.05
C ILE A 77 -3.49 11.16 9.94
N PHE A 78 -3.88 11.58 8.74
CA PHE A 78 -3.01 11.67 7.56
C PHE A 78 -1.76 12.51 7.82
N ALA A 79 -1.92 13.67 8.46
CA ALA A 79 -0.84 14.60 8.78
C ALA A 79 0.25 13.95 9.65
N GLU A 80 -0.13 13.02 10.53
CA GLU A 80 0.77 12.36 11.48
C GLU A 80 1.47 11.11 10.91
N LEU A 81 1.01 10.59 9.77
CA LEU A 81 1.57 9.38 9.17
C LEU A 81 3.03 9.56 8.77
N ALA A 82 3.92 8.70 9.28
CA ALA A 82 5.34 8.69 8.94
C ALA A 82 5.54 8.52 7.42
N ARG A 83 4.73 7.69 6.75
CA ARG A 83 4.77 7.49 5.29
C ARG A 83 4.39 8.72 4.46
N MET A 84 3.81 9.76 5.08
CA MET A 84 3.39 11.02 4.44
C MET A 84 4.14 12.24 4.98
N THR A 85 5.18 12.03 5.79
CA THR A 85 5.99 13.12 6.38
C THR A 85 7.46 12.89 6.11
N ASP A 86 8.28 13.94 6.26
CA ASP A 86 9.72 13.89 6.06
C ASP A 86 10.47 14.54 7.24
N GLY A 87 11.79 14.46 7.24
CA GLY A 87 12.65 15.12 8.24
C GLY A 87 12.59 14.49 9.64
N ALA A 88 12.84 15.29 10.67
CA ALA A 88 13.01 14.82 12.04
C ALA A 88 11.76 14.15 12.62
N ARG A 89 10.57 14.69 12.31
CA ARG A 89 9.28 14.12 12.72
C ARG A 89 9.07 12.72 12.14
N HIS A 90 9.35 12.54 10.86
CA HIS A 90 9.34 11.21 10.22
C HIS A 90 10.34 10.27 10.89
N ALA A 91 11.58 10.70 11.11
CA ALA A 91 12.62 9.87 11.71
C ALA A 91 12.24 9.37 13.10
N ALA A 92 11.69 10.24 13.96
CA ALA A 92 11.23 9.89 15.29
C ALA A 92 10.05 8.90 15.26
N ALA A 93 9.00 9.18 14.47
CA ALA A 93 7.83 8.30 14.33
C ALA A 93 8.23 6.92 13.79
N ARG A 94 9.07 6.89 12.76
CA ARG A 94 9.60 5.66 12.17
C ARG A 94 10.41 4.85 13.18
N GLN A 95 11.30 5.49 13.93
CA GLN A 95 12.12 4.79 14.93
C GLN A 95 11.26 4.19 16.05
N ALA A 96 10.23 4.91 16.51
CA ALA A 96 9.28 4.37 17.49
C ALA A 96 8.54 3.13 16.94
N LEU A 97 7.99 3.24 15.73
CA LEU A 97 7.28 2.15 15.07
C LEU A 97 8.16 0.92 14.83
N MET A 98 9.39 1.12 14.35
CA MET A 98 10.34 0.02 14.13
C MET A 98 10.74 -0.69 15.42
N ARG A 99 10.83 0.03 16.55
CA ARG A 99 11.09 -0.59 17.86
C ARG A 99 9.93 -1.49 18.29
N GLU A 100 8.68 -1.09 18.06
CA GLU A 100 7.52 -1.94 18.36
C GLU A 100 7.48 -3.17 17.44
N LEU A 101 7.65 -2.97 16.13
CA LEU A 101 7.65 -4.06 15.16
C LEU A 101 8.79 -5.07 15.37
N ALA A 102 9.93 -4.64 15.92
CA ALA A 102 11.04 -5.53 16.25
C ALA A 102 10.72 -6.51 17.40
N GLN A 103 9.67 -6.25 18.19
CA GLN A 103 9.23 -7.12 19.29
C GLN A 103 8.16 -8.13 18.86
N VAL A 104 7.72 -8.10 17.61
CA VAL A 104 6.70 -9.04 17.11
C VAL A 104 7.31 -10.44 17.04
N ASP A 105 6.69 -11.39 17.73
CA ASP A 105 6.97 -12.81 17.54
C ASP A 105 6.37 -13.27 16.21
N MET A 106 7.24 -13.41 15.21
CA MET A 106 6.83 -13.76 13.85
C MET A 106 6.33 -15.20 13.75
N ALA A 107 6.77 -16.10 14.63
CA ALA A 107 6.29 -17.48 14.65
C ALA A 107 4.88 -17.55 15.25
N ALA A 108 4.64 -16.84 16.35
CA ALA A 108 3.29 -16.71 16.92
C ALA A 108 2.34 -16.04 15.92
N LEU A 109 2.74 -14.91 15.32
CA LEU A 109 1.96 -14.23 14.29
C LEU A 109 1.57 -15.17 13.14
N TYR A 110 2.51 -16.01 12.67
CA TYR A 110 2.23 -16.97 11.62
C TYR A 110 1.16 -17.98 12.07
N VAL A 111 1.32 -18.59 13.24
CA VAL A 111 0.39 -19.60 13.77
C VAL A 111 -1.00 -19.02 13.97
N ASP A 112 -1.10 -17.86 14.62
CA ASP A 112 -2.37 -17.18 14.87
C ASP A 112 -3.08 -16.81 13.57
N THR A 113 -2.31 -16.34 12.58
CA THR A 113 -2.84 -16.01 11.26
C THR A 113 -3.31 -17.25 10.49
N VAL A 114 -2.63 -18.40 10.63
CA VAL A 114 -3.09 -19.67 10.02
C VAL A 114 -4.45 -20.07 10.60
N CYS A 115 -4.62 -20.01 11.92
CA CYS A 115 -5.89 -20.31 12.58
C CYS A 115 -7.00 -19.36 12.10
N LEU A 116 -6.75 -18.06 12.16
CA LEU A 116 -7.68 -17.04 11.70
C LEU A 116 -8.07 -17.24 10.23
N ALA A 117 -7.12 -17.49 9.35
CA ALA A 117 -7.38 -17.71 7.92
C ALA A 117 -8.13 -19.03 7.66
N GLY A 118 -7.93 -20.05 8.51
CA GLY A 118 -8.67 -21.31 8.47
C GLY A 118 -10.16 -21.15 8.77
N ASP A 119 -10.51 -20.20 9.62
CA ASP A 119 -11.92 -19.83 9.90
C ASP A 119 -12.55 -19.00 8.77
N HIS A 120 -11.73 -18.49 7.83
CA HIS A 120 -12.14 -17.59 6.76
C HIS A 120 -11.71 -18.12 5.39
N LEU A 121 -12.18 -19.31 5.03
CA LEU A 121 -11.83 -19.95 3.74
C LEU A 121 -12.59 -19.33 2.56
N PRO A 122 -11.91 -18.99 1.44
CA PRO A 122 -12.59 -18.54 0.23
C PRO A 122 -13.22 -19.73 -0.51
N LEU A 123 -14.56 -19.78 -0.59
CA LEU A 123 -15.30 -20.82 -1.31
C LEU A 123 -15.82 -20.37 -2.69
N SER A 124 -15.67 -19.09 -3.03
CA SER A 124 -15.96 -18.52 -4.35
C SER A 124 -15.00 -17.39 -4.70
N ALA A 125 -14.94 -16.98 -5.98
CA ALA A 125 -14.17 -15.80 -6.38
C ALA A 125 -14.64 -14.52 -5.68
N GLY A 126 -15.96 -14.36 -5.47
CA GLY A 126 -16.54 -13.24 -4.75
C GLY A 126 -16.07 -13.17 -3.30
N GLN A 127 -16.07 -14.31 -2.59
CA GLN A 127 -15.53 -14.37 -1.22
C GLN A 127 -14.03 -14.10 -1.20
N LEU A 128 -13.26 -14.63 -2.15
CA LEU A 128 -11.83 -14.35 -2.26
C LEU A 128 -11.56 -12.85 -2.39
N ASN A 129 -12.32 -12.13 -3.24
CA ASN A 129 -12.19 -10.68 -3.40
C ASN A 129 -12.40 -9.91 -2.10
N THR A 130 -13.31 -10.34 -1.23
CA THR A 130 -13.51 -9.72 0.09
C THR A 130 -12.38 -10.10 1.06
N LEU A 131 -12.08 -11.40 1.14
CA LEU A 131 -11.18 -11.95 2.14
C LEU A 131 -9.72 -11.53 1.95
N ILE A 132 -9.28 -11.22 0.71
CA ILE A 132 -7.92 -10.69 0.51
C ILE A 132 -7.70 -9.33 1.18
N PHE A 133 -8.76 -8.56 1.45
CA PHE A 133 -8.69 -7.32 2.22
C PHE A 133 -8.93 -7.56 3.71
N GLU A 134 -9.95 -8.36 4.03
CA GLU A 134 -10.43 -8.52 5.40
C GLU A 134 -9.46 -9.29 6.29
N VAL A 135 -9.01 -10.49 5.89
CA VAL A 135 -8.20 -11.36 6.76
C VAL A 135 -6.87 -10.71 7.16
N PRO A 136 -6.12 -10.03 6.26
CA PRO A 136 -4.94 -9.28 6.69
C PRO A 136 -5.24 -8.17 7.69
N LEU A 137 -6.38 -7.47 7.56
CA LEU A 137 -6.77 -6.43 8.52
C LEU A 137 -7.11 -7.03 9.89
N LEU A 138 -7.81 -8.16 9.92
CA LEU A 138 -8.10 -8.89 11.16
C LEU A 138 -6.80 -9.36 11.85
N ALA A 139 -5.85 -9.90 11.09
CA ALA A 139 -4.55 -10.34 11.61
C ALA A 139 -3.76 -9.16 12.22
N VAL A 140 -3.72 -8.00 11.53
CA VAL A 140 -3.06 -6.80 12.05
C VAL A 140 -3.80 -6.22 13.24
N ALA A 141 -5.14 -6.23 13.27
CA ALA A 141 -5.90 -5.77 14.43
C ALA A 141 -5.59 -6.62 15.68
N GLN A 142 -5.55 -7.96 15.55
CA GLN A 142 -5.15 -8.85 16.64
C GLN A 142 -3.70 -8.62 17.07
N LEU A 143 -2.78 -8.46 16.11
CA LEU A 143 -1.38 -8.12 16.40
C LEU A 143 -1.22 -6.82 17.20
N LEU A 144 -2.08 -5.84 16.93
CA LEU A 144 -2.08 -4.56 17.65
C LEU A 144 -2.70 -4.67 19.06
N GLY A 145 -3.36 -5.78 19.38
CA GLY A 145 -3.94 -6.06 20.69
C GLY A 145 -5.47 -5.93 20.76
N PHE A 146 -6.16 -5.73 19.63
CA PHE A 146 -7.62 -5.79 19.62
C PHE A 146 -8.10 -7.23 19.82
N VAL A 147 -9.16 -7.38 20.61
CA VAL A 147 -9.80 -8.69 20.78
C VAL A 147 -10.49 -9.11 19.47
N PRO A 148 -10.59 -10.43 19.17
CA PRO A 148 -11.16 -10.90 17.91
C PRO A 148 -12.57 -10.37 17.59
N ALA A 149 -13.39 -10.14 18.62
CA ALA A 149 -14.75 -9.62 18.47
C ALA A 149 -14.81 -8.20 17.87
N ASP A 150 -13.79 -7.35 18.13
CA ASP A 150 -13.74 -5.98 17.61
C ASP A 150 -13.15 -5.92 16.19
N GLY A 151 -12.44 -6.97 15.78
CA GLY A 151 -11.71 -7.05 14.51
C GLY A 151 -12.50 -6.59 13.28
N PRO A 152 -13.70 -7.15 13.02
CA PRO A 152 -14.51 -6.77 11.86
C PRO A 152 -14.86 -5.28 11.82
N GLN A 153 -15.13 -4.67 12.98
CA GLN A 153 -15.45 -3.25 13.07
C GLN A 153 -14.20 -2.37 12.81
N ILE A 154 -13.05 -2.75 13.38
CA ILE A 154 -11.75 -2.08 13.12
C ILE A 154 -11.38 -2.17 11.64
N ALA A 155 -11.58 -3.34 11.01
CA ALA A 155 -11.33 -3.54 9.58
C ALA A 155 -12.27 -2.67 8.73
N GLY A 156 -13.56 -2.63 9.04
CA GLY A 156 -14.55 -1.80 8.34
C GLY A 156 -14.22 -0.31 8.41
N TRP A 157 -13.93 0.22 9.60
CA TRP A 157 -13.52 1.62 9.74
C TRP A 157 -12.21 1.93 9.01
N THR A 158 -11.26 1.00 9.01
CA THR A 158 -10.01 1.16 8.25
C THR A 158 -10.29 1.31 6.76
N GLN A 159 -11.17 0.47 6.20
CA GLN A 159 -11.53 0.52 4.79
C GLN A 159 -12.25 1.83 4.44
N ASP A 160 -13.16 2.31 5.28
CA ASP A 160 -13.83 3.61 5.08
C ASP A 160 -12.82 4.77 5.07
N VAL A 161 -11.86 4.80 5.99
CA VAL A 161 -10.79 5.83 6.01
C VAL A 161 -9.93 5.76 4.76
N VAL A 162 -9.54 4.55 4.31
CA VAL A 162 -8.73 4.38 3.09
C VAL A 162 -9.50 4.83 1.85
N ALA A 163 -10.81 4.59 1.78
CA ALA A 163 -11.66 4.98 0.65
C ALA A 163 -11.75 6.51 0.45
N ALA A 164 -11.50 7.31 1.49
CA ALA A 164 -11.48 8.78 1.41
C ALA A 164 -10.11 9.38 0.99
N LEU A 165 -9.04 8.58 0.92
CA LEU A 165 -7.72 9.11 0.56
C LEU A 165 -7.62 9.66 -0.88
N PRO A 166 -8.25 9.05 -1.90
CA PRO A 166 -8.28 9.62 -3.25
C PRO A 166 -9.02 10.96 -3.26
N VAL A 167 -8.51 11.94 -4.02
CA VAL A 167 -9.17 13.24 -4.24
C VAL A 167 -10.52 13.14 -4.96
N THR A 168 -10.83 11.97 -5.52
CA THR A 168 -12.08 11.66 -6.21
C THR A 168 -13.16 11.10 -5.28
N ALA A 169 -12.90 10.99 -3.97
CA ALA A 169 -13.88 10.50 -3.01
C ALA A 169 -15.12 11.42 -2.98
N ASP A 170 -16.31 10.82 -3.05
CA ASP A 170 -17.57 11.55 -2.99
C ASP A 170 -17.94 11.96 -1.56
N SER A 171 -18.95 12.82 -1.43
CA SER A 171 -19.39 13.34 -0.13
C SER A 171 -19.88 12.24 0.82
N ALA A 172 -20.51 11.18 0.30
CA ALA A 172 -20.98 10.05 1.10
C ALA A 172 -19.82 9.23 1.68
N THR A 173 -18.78 9.00 0.87
CA THR A 173 -17.54 8.33 1.28
C THR A 173 -16.80 9.16 2.32
N MET A 174 -16.69 10.48 2.10
CA MET A 174 -16.10 11.39 3.06
C MET A 174 -16.83 11.35 4.41
N ALA A 175 -18.17 11.35 4.42
CA ALA A 175 -18.96 11.29 5.65
C ALA A 175 -18.74 9.98 6.44
N ARG A 176 -18.70 8.83 5.75
CA ARG A 176 -18.40 7.53 6.40
C ARG A 176 -16.98 7.49 6.96
N ALA A 177 -16.00 7.95 6.17
CA ALA A 177 -14.60 8.00 6.57
C ALA A 177 -14.38 8.86 7.82
N GLU A 178 -15.13 9.95 7.95
CA GLU A 178 -15.00 10.86 9.09
C GLU A 178 -15.49 10.24 10.40
N LEU A 179 -16.64 9.55 10.34
CA LEU A 179 -17.13 8.76 11.46
C LEU A 179 -16.16 7.63 11.81
N ALA A 180 -15.67 6.92 10.78
CA ALA A 180 -14.71 5.82 10.94
C ALA A 180 -13.38 6.27 11.55
N ALA A 181 -12.82 7.40 11.11
CA ALA A 181 -11.60 7.99 11.67
C ALA A 181 -11.77 8.37 13.14
N THR A 182 -12.90 8.98 13.48
CA THR A 182 -13.24 9.32 14.87
C THR A 182 -13.31 8.07 15.74
N ASN A 183 -13.96 7.01 15.26
CA ASN A 183 -14.09 5.76 15.99
C ASN A 183 -12.76 5.01 16.11
N LEU A 184 -11.92 4.99 15.06
CA LEU A 184 -10.57 4.42 15.15
C LEU A 184 -9.73 5.15 16.18
N LEU A 185 -9.72 6.49 16.17
CA LEU A 185 -8.99 7.27 17.17
C LEU A 185 -9.47 6.97 18.60
N ALA A 186 -10.78 6.83 18.81
CA ALA A 186 -11.35 6.46 20.10
C ALA A 186 -10.92 5.04 20.53
N ALA A 187 -11.04 4.06 19.63
CA ALA A 187 -10.65 2.67 19.89
C ALA A 187 -9.15 2.55 20.23
N PHE A 188 -8.28 3.24 19.49
CA PHE A 188 -6.84 3.26 19.77
C PHE A 188 -6.49 4.05 21.04
N SER A 189 -7.29 5.02 21.44
CA SER A 189 -7.09 5.72 22.72
C SER A 189 -7.40 4.82 23.91
N ILE A 190 -8.37 3.90 23.78
CA ILE A 190 -8.66 2.88 24.79
C ILE A 190 -7.57 1.81 24.80
N LEU A 191 -7.17 1.33 23.62
CA LEU A 191 -6.17 0.27 23.48
C LEU A 191 -4.76 0.71 23.93
N ARG A 192 -4.40 1.97 23.64
CA ARG A 192 -3.09 2.57 23.93
C ARG A 192 -3.28 3.94 24.59
N PRO A 193 -3.68 3.99 25.87
CA PRO A 193 -3.92 5.25 26.58
C PRO A 193 -2.66 6.11 26.68
N ASP A 194 -1.48 5.48 26.80
CA ASP A 194 -0.19 6.16 26.93
C ASP A 194 0.39 6.65 25.58
N ALA A 195 -0.21 6.26 24.45
CA ALA A 195 0.27 6.74 23.16
C ALA A 195 -0.05 8.23 22.99
N ASP A 196 0.83 8.97 22.34
CA ASP A 196 0.50 10.31 21.85
C ASP A 196 -0.31 10.25 20.53
N ALA A 197 -0.71 11.42 20.02
CA ALA A 197 -1.46 11.50 18.76
C ALA A 197 -0.67 10.97 17.56
N ASN A 198 0.64 11.20 17.51
CA ASN A 198 1.50 10.75 16.42
C ASN A 198 1.65 9.22 16.42
N GLN A 199 1.90 8.63 17.59
CA GLN A 199 1.98 7.19 17.78
C GLN A 199 0.66 6.52 17.40
N ARG A 200 -0.48 7.02 17.90
CA ARG A 200 -1.81 6.48 17.52
C ARG A 200 -2.05 6.53 16.03
N ALA A 201 -1.77 7.66 15.37
CA ALA A 201 -1.96 7.78 13.94
C ALA A 201 -1.09 6.79 13.15
N ASN A 202 0.15 6.54 13.60
CA ASN A 202 1.03 5.58 12.94
C ASN A 202 0.64 4.11 13.18
N LEU A 203 0.03 3.78 14.33
CA LEU A 203 -0.57 2.47 14.56
C LEU A 203 -1.81 2.26 13.66
N ILE A 204 -2.70 3.26 13.56
CA ILE A 204 -3.79 3.26 12.58
C ILE A 204 -3.21 3.14 11.15
N GLY A 205 -2.10 3.82 10.90
CA GLY A 205 -1.35 3.77 9.65
C GLY A 205 -0.86 2.36 9.27
N LEU A 206 -0.65 1.44 10.22
CA LEU A 206 -0.34 0.03 9.92
C LEU A 206 -1.56 -0.67 9.30
N LEU A 207 -2.75 -0.47 9.86
CA LEU A 207 -4.00 -1.00 9.31
C LEU A 207 -4.29 -0.39 7.92
N MET A 208 -4.18 0.93 7.79
CA MET A 208 -4.40 1.62 6.50
C MET A 208 -3.45 1.12 5.40
N GLN A 209 -2.17 0.90 5.72
CA GLN A 209 -1.20 0.36 4.76
C GLN A 209 -1.45 -1.11 4.42
N THR A 210 -2.00 -1.88 5.37
CA THR A 210 -2.36 -3.29 5.16
C THR A 210 -3.50 -3.42 4.15
N CYS A 211 -4.49 -2.52 4.21
CA CYS A 211 -5.71 -2.58 3.42
C CYS A 211 -5.45 -2.86 1.92
N GLU A 212 -4.75 -1.99 1.20
CA GLU A 212 -4.51 -2.20 -0.24
C GLU A 212 -3.21 -2.95 -0.54
N ALA A 213 -2.12 -2.65 0.17
CA ALA A 213 -0.81 -3.22 -0.18
C ALA A 213 -0.74 -4.72 0.13
N THR A 214 -1.30 -5.16 1.27
CA THR A 214 -1.30 -6.58 1.64
C THR A 214 -2.36 -7.35 0.85
N ALA A 215 -3.50 -6.74 0.52
CA ALA A 215 -4.47 -7.34 -0.40
C ALA A 215 -3.89 -7.55 -1.81
N ALA A 216 -3.16 -6.57 -2.34
CA ALA A 216 -2.41 -6.70 -3.58
C ALA A 216 -1.36 -7.83 -3.49
N LEU A 217 -0.58 -7.88 -2.40
CA LEU A 217 0.44 -8.90 -2.19
C LEU A 217 -0.18 -10.30 -2.13
N LEU A 218 -1.22 -10.49 -1.33
CA LEU A 218 -1.93 -11.74 -1.15
C LEU A 218 -2.58 -12.20 -2.47
N GLY A 219 -3.33 -11.32 -3.13
CA GLY A 219 -3.99 -11.64 -4.40
C GLY A 219 -2.99 -12.05 -5.49
N ASN A 220 -1.89 -11.31 -5.67
CA ASN A 220 -0.87 -11.70 -6.65
C ASN A 220 -0.12 -12.96 -6.24
N SER A 221 0.00 -13.26 -4.94
CA SER A 221 0.61 -14.51 -4.48
C SER A 221 -0.29 -15.72 -4.76
N VAL A 222 -1.62 -15.56 -4.66
CA VAL A 222 -2.59 -16.58 -5.13
C VAL A 222 -2.38 -16.89 -6.62
N LEU A 223 -2.24 -15.85 -7.45
CA LEU A 223 -1.98 -16.02 -8.89
C LEU A 223 -0.63 -16.69 -9.16
N ALA A 224 0.41 -16.30 -8.42
CA ALA A 224 1.76 -16.82 -8.55
C ALA A 224 1.85 -18.31 -8.21
N LEU A 225 1.19 -18.74 -7.13
CA LEU A 225 1.10 -20.16 -6.76
C LEU A 225 0.45 -20.99 -7.88
N ARG A 226 -0.63 -20.49 -8.50
CA ARG A 226 -1.32 -21.18 -9.59
C ARG A 226 -0.50 -21.26 -10.87
N ALA A 227 0.25 -20.20 -11.19
CA ALA A 227 1.08 -20.15 -12.38
C ALA A 227 2.44 -20.84 -12.19
N SER A 228 2.80 -21.27 -10.97
CA SER A 228 4.16 -21.69 -10.60
C SER A 228 5.22 -20.65 -10.98
N ARG A 229 4.93 -19.37 -10.70
CA ARG A 229 5.81 -18.22 -10.97
C ARG A 229 6.10 -17.45 -9.69
N ALA A 230 7.07 -16.55 -9.73
CA ALA A 230 7.34 -15.63 -8.64
C ALA A 230 6.15 -14.66 -8.44
N PRO A 231 5.88 -14.22 -7.19
CA PRO A 231 4.85 -13.21 -6.92
C PRO A 231 5.12 -11.90 -7.65
N VAL A 232 4.07 -11.34 -8.26
CA VAL A 232 4.11 -9.97 -8.80
C VAL A 232 4.12 -8.99 -7.64
N LEU A 233 4.84 -7.88 -7.81
CA LEU A 233 4.92 -6.84 -6.79
C LEU A 233 3.55 -6.18 -6.54
N ALA A 234 3.24 -5.99 -5.26
CA ALA A 234 1.99 -5.36 -4.84
C ALA A 234 1.89 -3.89 -5.24
N ILE A 235 2.99 -3.13 -5.07
CA ILE A 235 3.05 -1.69 -5.35
C ILE A 235 4.02 -1.46 -6.50
N HIS A 236 3.50 -0.87 -7.57
CA HIS A 236 4.26 -0.68 -8.81
C HIS A 236 4.99 0.66 -8.86
N ASN A 237 4.44 1.68 -8.22
CA ASN A 237 5.01 3.02 -8.22
C ASN A 237 4.80 3.76 -6.90
N THR A 238 5.58 4.82 -6.70
CA THR A 238 5.38 5.80 -5.64
C THR A 238 5.67 7.20 -6.19
N ARG A 239 5.35 8.25 -5.43
CA ARG A 239 5.56 9.64 -5.84
C ARG A 239 6.58 10.31 -4.93
N ARG A 240 7.33 11.24 -5.49
CA ARG A 240 8.14 12.22 -4.77
C ARG A 240 7.86 13.62 -5.30
N PHE A 241 8.13 14.63 -4.49
CA PHE A 241 7.92 16.04 -4.84
C PHE A 241 9.16 16.84 -4.48
N ALA A 242 9.64 17.63 -5.42
CA ALA A 242 10.81 18.47 -5.21
C ALA A 242 10.48 19.63 -4.25
N ALA A 243 11.20 19.69 -3.12
CA ALA A 243 11.05 20.74 -2.12
C ALA A 243 11.81 22.04 -2.47
N CYS A 244 12.72 21.95 -3.43
CA CYS A 244 13.48 23.03 -4.06
C CYS A 244 13.95 22.54 -5.44
N ASP A 245 14.65 23.36 -6.21
CA ASP A 245 15.33 22.88 -7.42
C ASP A 245 16.36 21.79 -7.05
N VAL A 246 16.22 20.61 -7.66
CA VAL A 246 17.07 19.43 -7.43
C VAL A 246 17.82 19.09 -8.70
N ALA A 247 19.16 19.13 -8.64
CA ALA A 247 20.03 18.59 -9.68
C ALA A 247 20.29 17.11 -9.42
N LEU A 248 19.85 16.24 -10.32
CA LEU A 248 19.96 14.77 -10.17
C LEU A 248 20.10 14.13 -11.56
N GLU A 249 21.02 13.18 -11.73
CA GLU A 249 21.27 12.49 -13.01
C GLU A 249 21.41 13.43 -14.23
N GLY A 250 22.04 14.60 -14.04
CA GLY A 250 22.28 15.58 -15.10
C GLY A 250 21.05 16.42 -15.51
N VAL A 251 19.91 16.28 -14.84
CA VAL A 251 18.72 17.11 -15.04
C VAL A 251 18.40 17.95 -13.81
N THR A 252 17.63 19.02 -14.01
CA THR A 252 17.07 19.83 -12.91
C THR A 252 15.57 19.58 -12.79
N ILE A 253 15.17 18.94 -11.69
CA ILE A 253 13.77 18.85 -11.28
C ILE A 253 13.44 20.14 -10.53
N ARG A 254 12.50 20.92 -11.03
CA ARG A 254 12.13 22.22 -10.45
C ARG A 254 11.34 22.04 -9.16
N GLU A 255 11.44 23.02 -8.27
CA GLU A 255 10.62 23.09 -7.06
C GLU A 255 9.13 22.83 -7.37
N GLY A 256 8.49 22.00 -6.54
CA GLY A 256 7.09 21.62 -6.67
C GLY A 256 6.81 20.52 -7.69
N GLN A 257 7.74 20.20 -8.61
CA GLN A 257 7.51 19.15 -9.60
C GLN A 257 7.43 17.77 -8.95
N MET A 258 6.54 16.94 -9.51
CA MET A 258 6.37 15.54 -9.12
C MET A 258 7.37 14.66 -9.86
N VAL A 259 7.88 13.65 -9.15
CA VAL A 259 8.59 12.50 -9.70
C VAL A 259 7.78 11.24 -9.44
N LEU A 260 7.34 10.55 -10.48
CA LEU A 260 6.73 9.22 -10.43
C LEU A 260 7.84 8.16 -10.51
N VAL A 261 8.00 7.39 -9.44
CA VAL A 261 9.08 6.42 -9.28
C VAL A 261 8.56 5.03 -9.56
N LEU A 262 9.12 4.35 -10.58
CA LEU A 262 8.76 2.98 -10.93
C LEU A 262 9.49 1.97 -10.02
N LEU A 263 8.77 1.40 -9.07
CA LEU A 263 9.30 0.39 -8.14
C LEU A 263 9.33 -1.02 -8.77
N ALA A 264 8.39 -1.31 -9.67
CA ALA A 264 8.21 -2.67 -10.19
C ALA A 264 9.39 -3.18 -11.02
N GLY A 265 10.10 -2.28 -11.72
CA GLY A 265 11.27 -2.63 -12.53
C GLY A 265 12.48 -3.07 -11.71
N GLU A 266 12.59 -2.62 -10.45
CA GLU A 266 13.79 -2.77 -9.61
C GLU A 266 13.57 -3.72 -8.42
N ALA A 267 12.49 -4.50 -8.42
CA ALA A 267 12.11 -5.37 -7.30
C ALA A 267 11.87 -4.62 -5.95
N MET A 268 11.63 -3.30 -5.98
CA MET A 268 11.54 -2.44 -4.78
C MET A 268 10.09 -2.25 -4.28
N GLY A 269 9.26 -3.30 -4.27
CA GLY A 269 7.83 -3.20 -3.91
C GLY A 269 7.54 -2.76 -2.46
N PHE A 270 8.54 -2.80 -1.58
CA PHE A 270 8.50 -2.26 -0.21
C PHE A 270 9.22 -0.91 -0.07
N GLY A 271 9.58 -0.27 -1.18
CA GLY A 271 10.35 0.97 -1.20
C GLY A 271 11.82 0.78 -0.81
N HIS A 272 12.51 1.91 -0.64
CA HIS A 272 13.94 1.97 -0.36
C HIS A 272 14.28 3.19 0.52
N GLY A 273 15.47 3.19 1.11
CA GLY A 273 15.99 4.31 1.91
C GLY A 273 15.21 4.53 3.19
N VAL A 274 15.14 5.80 3.63
CA VAL A 274 14.51 6.20 4.90
C VAL A 274 13.01 5.90 4.95
N HIS A 275 12.37 5.73 3.78
CA HIS A 275 10.95 5.44 3.62
C HIS A 275 10.66 3.96 3.30
N ARG A 276 11.66 3.06 3.36
CA ARG A 276 11.43 1.62 3.18
C ARG A 276 10.39 1.12 4.17
N CYS A 277 9.42 0.32 3.72
CA CYS A 277 8.33 -0.18 4.55
C CYS A 277 8.87 -0.92 5.78
N PRO A 278 8.55 -0.46 7.01
CA PRO A 278 9.00 -1.13 8.23
C PRO A 278 8.22 -2.44 8.49
N GLY A 279 7.02 -2.57 7.94
CA GLY A 279 6.14 -3.74 8.11
C GLY A 279 6.36 -4.87 7.09
N GLN A 280 7.44 -4.85 6.30
CA GLN A 280 7.66 -5.84 5.23
C GLN A 280 7.58 -7.28 5.75
N ALA A 281 8.31 -7.60 6.82
CA ALA A 281 8.36 -8.95 7.35
C ALA A 281 7.00 -9.40 7.91
N VAL A 282 6.27 -8.50 8.59
CA VAL A 282 4.91 -8.75 9.10
C VAL A 282 3.95 -9.06 7.96
N ALA A 283 3.92 -8.22 6.92
CA ALA A 283 3.05 -8.42 5.76
C ALA A 283 3.34 -9.75 5.04
N GLN A 284 4.62 -10.08 4.84
CA GLN A 284 5.02 -11.35 4.21
C GLN A 284 4.63 -12.56 5.06
N THR A 285 4.76 -12.46 6.39
CA THR A 285 4.38 -13.53 7.33
C THR A 285 2.88 -13.77 7.30
N ILE A 286 2.08 -12.70 7.36
CA ILE A 286 0.61 -12.77 7.25
C ILE A 286 0.20 -13.41 5.93
N VAL A 287 0.76 -12.97 4.80
CA VAL A 287 0.43 -13.54 3.49
C VAL A 287 0.82 -15.01 3.40
N ALA A 288 2.01 -15.39 3.87
CA ALA A 288 2.44 -16.79 3.86
C ALA A 288 1.50 -17.69 4.69
N ALA A 289 1.11 -17.24 5.89
CA ALA A 289 0.17 -17.95 6.75
C ALA A 289 -1.21 -18.13 6.10
N ILE A 290 -1.76 -17.06 5.51
CA ILE A 290 -3.04 -17.10 4.80
C ILE A 290 -2.99 -18.09 3.63
N LEU A 291 -1.94 -18.02 2.79
CA LEU A 291 -1.79 -18.93 1.66
C LEU A 291 -1.66 -20.40 2.08
N SER A 292 -0.96 -20.66 3.19
CA SER A 292 -0.85 -22.00 3.77
C SER A 292 -2.23 -22.53 4.15
N ALA A 293 -3.03 -21.74 4.88
CA ALA A 293 -4.38 -22.13 5.31
C ALA A 293 -5.35 -22.29 4.13
N TRP A 294 -5.25 -21.43 3.11
CA TRP A 294 -6.18 -21.41 1.99
C TRP A 294 -5.83 -22.36 0.84
N SER A 295 -4.63 -22.95 0.84
CA SER A 295 -4.09 -23.77 -0.27
C SER A 295 -5.09 -24.78 -0.84
N GLY A 296 -5.75 -25.57 0.02
CA GLY A 296 -6.75 -26.55 -0.38
C GLY A 296 -8.04 -25.95 -0.95
N ALA A 297 -8.50 -24.81 -0.43
CA ALA A 297 -9.68 -24.11 -0.95
C ALA A 297 -9.40 -23.47 -2.31
N LEU A 298 -8.24 -22.80 -2.44
CA LEU A 298 -7.81 -22.17 -3.69
C LEU A 298 -7.63 -23.18 -4.82
N ALA A 299 -7.17 -24.39 -4.53
CA ALA A 299 -7.01 -25.46 -5.52
C ALA A 299 -8.35 -25.89 -6.17
N ARG A 300 -9.48 -25.68 -5.48
CA ARG A 300 -10.82 -26.02 -5.98
C ARG A 300 -11.47 -24.92 -6.82
N LEU A 301 -10.95 -23.70 -6.75
CA LEU A 301 -11.50 -22.56 -7.49
C LEU A 301 -10.95 -22.50 -8.91
N THR A 302 -11.82 -22.21 -9.87
CA THR A 302 -11.42 -21.86 -11.24
C THR A 302 -11.61 -20.36 -11.41
N LEU A 303 -10.49 -19.63 -11.43
CA LEU A 303 -10.48 -18.18 -11.36
C LEU A 303 -10.06 -17.58 -12.70
N HIS A 304 -10.84 -16.64 -13.21
CA HIS A 304 -10.35 -15.61 -14.11
C HIS A 304 -10.06 -14.34 -13.30
N TRP A 305 -9.25 -13.43 -13.83
CA TRP A 305 -8.98 -12.18 -13.14
C TRP A 305 -8.73 -11.02 -14.10
N HIS A 306 -8.99 -9.83 -13.58
CA HIS A 306 -8.48 -8.56 -14.10
C HIS A 306 -7.90 -7.77 -12.92
N TYR A 307 -7.39 -6.57 -13.16
CA TYR A 307 -6.87 -5.72 -12.09
C TYR A 307 -7.79 -4.52 -11.89
N ARG A 308 -8.17 -4.26 -10.64
CA ARG A 308 -8.96 -3.06 -10.31
C ARG A 308 -8.13 -1.80 -10.52
N ALA A 309 -8.80 -0.71 -10.88
CA ALA A 309 -8.18 0.61 -10.95
C ALA A 309 -7.53 0.97 -9.60
N SER A 310 -6.26 1.35 -9.65
CA SER A 310 -5.52 1.87 -8.52
C SER A 310 -4.36 2.72 -9.04
N PRO A 311 -4.03 3.84 -8.38
CA PRO A 311 -2.92 4.70 -8.81
C PRO A 311 -1.56 4.00 -8.74
N ASN A 312 -1.40 2.99 -7.88
CA ASN A 312 -0.11 2.37 -7.63
C ASN A 312 -0.14 0.90 -7.18
N ALA A 313 -1.25 0.41 -6.62
CA ALA A 313 -1.37 -0.97 -6.16
C ALA A 313 -1.91 -1.87 -7.27
N ARG A 314 -1.25 -3.00 -7.53
CA ARG A 314 -1.72 -3.98 -8.49
C ARG A 314 -2.58 -5.02 -7.78
N ILE A 315 -3.87 -4.78 -7.68
CA ILE A 315 -4.79 -5.66 -6.95
C ILE A 315 -5.64 -6.48 -7.92
N PRO A 316 -5.55 -7.82 -7.93
CA PRO A 316 -6.41 -8.64 -8.78
C PRO A 316 -7.84 -8.64 -8.26
N VAL A 317 -8.79 -8.69 -9.20
CA VAL A 317 -10.20 -8.97 -8.96
C VAL A 317 -10.49 -10.29 -9.65
N PHE A 318 -10.91 -11.27 -8.86
CA PHE A 318 -11.20 -12.61 -9.31
C PHE A 318 -12.66 -12.75 -9.72
N GLY A 319 -12.93 -13.56 -10.72
CA GLY A 319 -14.28 -14.03 -11.03
C GLY A 319 -14.29 -15.54 -11.28
N ASP A 320 -15.47 -16.15 -11.16
CA ASP A 320 -15.64 -17.57 -11.40
C ASP A 320 -15.56 -17.85 -12.91
N ALA A 321 -14.75 -18.82 -13.34
CA ALA A 321 -14.72 -19.23 -14.73
C ALA A 321 -16.08 -19.86 -15.11
N GLY A 322 -16.92 -19.09 -15.81
CA GLY A 322 -18.29 -19.49 -16.19
C GLY A 322 -19.29 -18.33 -16.28
N ALA A 323 -18.98 -17.16 -15.71
CA ALA A 323 -19.75 -15.94 -15.96
C ALA A 323 -19.10 -15.16 -17.12
N ALA A 324 -19.49 -15.51 -18.34
CA ALA A 324 -19.32 -14.66 -19.52
C ALA A 324 -20.55 -13.78 -19.70
#